data_AF-A0A074LPU8-F1
#
_entry.id   AF-A0A074LPU8-F1
#
_cell.length_a   1.000
_cell.length_b   1.000
_cell.length_c   1.000
_cell.angle_alpha   90.00
_cell.angle_beta   90.00
_cell.angle_gamma   90.00
#
_symmetry.space_group_name_H-M   'P 1'
#
loop_
_entity.id
_entity.type
_entity.pdbx_description
1 polymer ?
#
loop_
_entity_poly.entity_id
_entity_poly.type
_entity_poly.pdbx_seq_one_letter_code
_entity_poly.pdbx_strand_id
1 'polypeptide(L)'
;MAEAHAVKLDPEQVSELSLVDLAYLILKQTNKPYNYRDLMQEVARLKGLTQEQVNEVIARLYTEINIDGRFVCIGSNVWGLKRWYPTDKEKVAGGGKKFVRKDIDEDDEDFYDEEDEESFDEEETEDDSFAAEYDDLDEEAEEAEEDFDGELGDEEEAEESEEEDLDAYEEEDDF
;
A
#
# COMPACT_ATOMS: atom_id res chain seq x y z
N MET A 1 -1.05 -17.59 11.91
CA MET A 1 -0.51 -16.45 12.68
C MET A 1 0.37 -15.66 11.73
N ALA A 2 0.05 -14.40 11.45
CA ALA A 2 0.88 -13.56 10.59
C ALA A 2 2.14 -13.15 11.37
N GLU A 3 3.32 -13.55 10.88
CA GLU A 3 4.60 -13.10 11.44
C GLU A 3 4.72 -11.59 11.24
N ALA A 4 4.60 -10.83 12.34
CA ALA A 4 4.82 -9.39 12.35
C ALA A 4 6.30 -9.10 12.09
N HIS A 5 6.67 -8.89 10.82
CA HIS A 5 7.97 -8.38 10.45
C HIS A 5 8.05 -6.90 10.84
N ALA A 6 8.47 -6.62 12.08
CA ALA A 6 8.59 -5.27 12.60
C ALA A 6 9.62 -4.47 11.77
N VAL A 7 9.10 -3.65 10.86
CA VAL A 7 9.85 -2.60 10.16
C VAL A 7 10.40 -1.65 11.22
N LYS A 8 11.72 -1.47 11.27
CA LYS A 8 12.37 -0.57 12.24
C LYS A 8 12.44 0.82 11.63
N LEU A 9 11.56 1.71 12.09
CA LEU A 9 11.50 3.12 11.73
C LEU A 9 11.28 3.95 13.00
N ASP A 10 11.95 5.10 13.10
CA ASP A 10 11.73 6.05 14.19
C ASP A 10 10.34 6.72 14.04
N PRO A 11 9.61 6.95 15.14
CA PRO A 11 8.24 7.46 15.09
C PRO A 11 8.12 8.83 14.43
N GLU A 12 9.12 9.71 14.62
CA GLU A 12 9.18 11.02 13.97
C GLU A 12 9.23 10.87 12.45
N GLN A 13 10.08 9.96 11.93
CA GLN A 13 10.19 9.72 10.49
C GLN A 13 8.90 9.16 9.90
N VAL A 14 8.20 8.28 10.62
CA VAL A 14 6.93 7.72 10.14
C VAL A 14 5.85 8.79 9.98
N SER A 15 5.87 9.81 10.83
CA SER A 15 4.92 10.93 10.75
C SER A 15 5.13 11.76 9.48
N GLU A 16 6.38 12.04 9.12
CA GLU A 16 6.77 12.85 7.96
C GLU A 16 6.59 12.12 6.62
N LEU A 17 6.66 10.79 6.61
CA LEU A 17 6.58 9.99 5.39
C LEU A 17 5.14 9.86 4.86
N SER A 18 5.01 9.90 3.54
CA SER A 18 3.75 9.62 2.85
C SER A 18 3.33 8.14 3.03
N LEU A 19 2.04 7.83 2.85
CA LEU A 19 1.55 6.45 2.94
C LEU A 19 2.21 5.54 1.89
N VAL A 20 2.42 6.06 0.68
CA VAL A 20 3.10 5.34 -0.41
C VAL A 20 4.59 5.12 -0.12
N ASP A 21 5.28 6.07 0.49
CA ASP A 21 6.68 5.88 0.90
C ASP A 21 6.81 4.86 2.05
N LEU A 22 5.86 4.85 2.98
CA LEU A 22 5.81 3.81 4.01
C LEU A 22 5.59 2.43 3.38
N ALA A 23 4.67 2.30 2.42
CA ALA A 23 4.47 1.06 1.67
C ALA A 23 5.76 0.61 0.96
N TYR A 24 6.49 1.54 0.33
CA TYR A 24 7.77 1.27 -0.29
C TYR A 24 8.82 0.76 0.72
N LEU A 25 8.92 1.39 1.89
CA LEU A 25 9.86 1.00 2.94
C LEU A 25 9.53 -0.37 3.52
N ILE A 26 8.24 -0.67 3.74
CA ILE A 26 7.79 -2.00 4.18
C ILE A 26 8.27 -3.06 3.20
N LEU A 27 7.97 -2.91 1.91
CA LEU A 27 8.41 -3.86 0.89
C LEU A 27 9.95 -3.96 0.86
N LYS A 28 10.65 -2.82 0.94
CA LYS A 28 12.12 -2.77 0.92
C LYS A 28 12.77 -3.50 2.10
N GLN A 29 12.24 -3.35 3.31
CA GLN A 29 12.79 -3.99 4.51
C GLN A 29 12.43 -5.48 4.60
N THR A 30 11.19 -5.83 4.25
CA THR A 30 10.70 -7.22 4.34
C THR A 30 11.21 -8.09 3.19
N ASN A 31 11.54 -7.48 2.04
CA ASN A 31 11.97 -8.16 0.82
C ASN A 31 10.97 -9.23 0.33
N LYS A 32 9.69 -9.05 0.64
CA LYS A 32 8.61 -9.98 0.30
C LYS A 32 7.46 -9.21 -0.36
N PRO A 33 6.76 -9.81 -1.34
CA PRO A 33 5.56 -9.22 -1.90
C PRO A 33 4.38 -9.38 -0.92
N TYR A 34 3.45 -8.44 -0.94
CA TYR A 34 2.27 -8.39 -0.06
C TYR A 34 0.99 -8.28 -0.85
N ASN A 35 -0.11 -8.87 -0.36
CA ASN A 35 -1.43 -8.47 -0.85
C ASN A 35 -1.69 -7.01 -0.47
N TYR A 36 -2.41 -6.27 -1.31
CA TYR A 36 -2.72 -4.87 -1.05
C TYR A 36 -3.33 -4.62 0.34
N ARG A 37 -4.25 -5.49 0.79
CA ARG A 37 -4.89 -5.34 2.09
C ARG A 37 -3.90 -5.48 3.25
N ASP A 38 -3.02 -6.48 3.17
CA ASP A 38 -1.99 -6.71 4.19
C ASP A 38 -0.96 -5.57 4.19
N LEU A 39 -0.60 -5.06 3.01
CA LEU A 39 0.28 -3.90 2.88
C LEU A 39 -0.35 -2.66 3.52
N MET A 40 -1.63 -2.40 3.27
CA MET A 40 -2.37 -1.30 3.89
C MET A 40 -2.41 -1.44 5.42
N GLN A 41 -2.65 -2.65 5.93
CA GLN A 41 -2.64 -2.89 7.38
C GLN A 41 -1.27 -2.63 8.01
N GLU A 42 -0.19 -3.02 7.34
CA GLU A 42 1.16 -2.75 7.84
C GLU A 42 1.49 -1.24 7.79
N VAL A 43 1.07 -0.53 6.75
CA VAL A 43 1.16 0.94 6.68
C VAL A 43 0.36 1.58 7.84
N ALA A 44 -0.87 1.13 8.07
CA ALA A 44 -1.72 1.63 9.14
C ALA A 44 -1.12 1.40 10.53
N ARG A 45 -0.54 0.20 10.76
CA ARG A 45 0.13 -0.16 12.00
C ARG A 45 1.34 0.74 12.28
N LEU A 46 2.13 1.05 11.26
CA LEU A 46 3.27 1.95 11.41
C LEU A 46 2.82 3.39 11.65
N LYS A 47 1.85 3.87 10.87
CA LYS A 47 1.32 5.24 10.93
C LYS A 47 0.43 5.49 12.16
N GLY A 48 0.00 4.44 12.86
CA GLY A 48 -0.88 4.53 14.02
C GLY A 48 -2.32 4.90 13.67
N LEU A 49 -2.80 4.51 12.48
CA LEU A 49 -4.14 4.87 12.01
C LEU A 49 -5.22 4.00 12.65
N THR A 50 -6.36 4.61 12.96
CA THR A 50 -7.58 3.88 13.36
C THR A 50 -8.23 3.19 12.17
N GLN A 51 -9.14 2.24 12.42
CA GLN A 51 -9.82 1.52 11.34
C GLN A 51 -10.68 2.45 10.46
N GLU A 52 -11.25 3.51 11.04
CA GLU A 52 -12.00 4.54 10.31
C GLU A 52 -11.09 5.30 9.36
N GLN A 53 -9.96 5.81 9.85
CA GLN A 53 -8.96 6.50 9.04
C GLN A 53 -8.40 5.61 7.93
N VAL A 54 -8.19 4.31 8.21
CA VAL A 54 -7.80 3.33 7.19
C VAL A 54 -8.82 3.27 6.06
N ASN A 55 -10.11 3.25 6.37
CA ASN A 55 -11.16 3.20 5.36
C ASN A 55 -11.23 4.47 4.50
N GLU A 56 -10.85 5.63 5.06
CA GLU A 56 -10.78 6.89 4.31
C GLU A 56 -9.58 6.93 3.36
N VAL A 57 -8.43 6.40 3.78
CA VAL A 57 -7.19 6.49 2.99
C VAL A 57 -6.90 5.27 2.11
N ILE A 58 -7.61 4.16 2.29
CA ILE A 58 -7.36 2.92 1.54
C ILE A 58 -7.52 3.09 0.03
N ALA A 59 -8.45 3.93 -0.44
CA ALA A 59 -8.59 4.19 -1.87
C ALA A 59 -7.45 5.08 -2.38
N ARG A 60 -7.06 6.10 -1.58
CA ARG A 60 -5.97 7.02 -1.92
C ARG A 60 -4.64 6.29 -2.07
N LEU A 61 -4.28 5.43 -1.11
CA LEU A 61 -3.04 4.66 -1.18
C LEU A 61 -3.02 3.77 -2.43
N TYR A 62 -4.15 3.18 -2.81
CA TYR A 62 -4.25 2.37 -4.02
C TYR A 62 -3.93 3.21 -5.25
N THR A 63 -4.54 4.39 -5.38
CA THR A 63 -4.26 5.32 -6.48
C THR A 63 -2.79 5.74 -6.50
N GLU A 64 -2.23 6.13 -5.35
CA GLU A 64 -0.81 6.53 -5.23
C GLU A 64 0.14 5.39 -5.63
N ILE A 65 -0.14 4.14 -5.22
CA ILE A 65 0.67 2.97 -5.62
C ILE A 65 0.56 2.68 -7.11
N ASN A 66 -0.61 2.86 -7.72
CA ASN A 66 -0.80 2.58 -9.16
C ASN A 66 -0.10 3.60 -10.06
N ILE A 67 0.00 4.87 -9.64
CA ILE A 67 0.74 5.90 -10.38
C ILE A 67 2.24 5.87 -10.05
N ASP A 68 2.63 5.27 -8.93
CA ASP A 68 4.04 5.16 -8.51
C ASP A 68 4.76 4.02 -9.26
N GLY A 69 5.65 4.40 -10.18
CA GLY A 69 6.40 3.46 -11.02
C GLY A 69 7.42 2.56 -10.28
N ARG A 70 7.61 2.72 -8.96
CA ARG A 70 8.49 1.86 -8.14
C ARG A 70 7.82 0.52 -7.83
N PHE A 71 6.49 0.45 -7.86
CA PHE A 71 5.72 -0.74 -7.54
C PHE A 71 5.41 -1.57 -8.79
N VAL A 72 5.15 -2.85 -8.59
CA VAL A 72 4.65 -3.76 -9.63
C VAL A 72 3.62 -4.71 -9.03
N CYS A 73 2.50 -4.89 -9.73
CA CYS A 73 1.52 -5.92 -9.42
C CYS A 73 1.96 -7.22 -10.10
N ILE A 74 2.23 -8.26 -9.31
CA ILE A 74 2.75 -9.55 -9.78
C ILE A 74 1.59 -10.50 -10.15
N GLY A 75 0.39 -10.22 -9.64
CA GLY A 75 -0.83 -11.00 -9.86
C GLY A 75 -1.72 -11.04 -8.62
N SER A 76 -3.03 -11.24 -8.79
CA SER A 76 -4.02 -11.39 -7.70
C SER A 76 -3.94 -10.30 -6.60
N ASN A 77 -3.71 -9.05 -7.00
CA ASN A 77 -3.54 -7.89 -6.11
C ASN A 77 -2.36 -8.02 -5.12
N VAL A 78 -1.33 -8.77 -5.52
CA VAL A 78 -0.05 -8.89 -4.81
C VAL A 78 0.95 -7.91 -5.41
N TRP A 79 1.49 -7.06 -4.55
CA TRP A 79 2.37 -5.95 -4.88
C TRP A 79 3.80 -6.21 -4.39
N GLY A 80 4.77 -5.84 -5.22
CA GLY A 80 6.19 -5.87 -4.90
C GLY A 80 6.91 -4.67 -5.52
N LEU A 81 8.23 -4.62 -5.36
CA LEU A 81 9.04 -3.56 -5.97
C LEU A 81 9.49 -3.96 -7.37
N LYS A 82 9.36 -3.04 -8.33
CA LYS A 82 9.77 -3.24 -9.73
C LYS A 82 11.21 -3.71 -9.86
N ARG A 83 12.12 -3.18 -9.03
CA ARG A 83 13.55 -3.57 -8.99
C ARG A 83 13.81 -5.05 -8.66
N TRP A 84 12.84 -5.77 -8.08
CA TRP A 84 12.97 -7.20 -7.82
C TRP A 84 12.79 -8.04 -9.08
N TYR A 85 12.17 -7.47 -10.10
CA TYR A 85 11.81 -8.15 -11.33
C TYR A 85 12.62 -7.53 -12.46
N PRO A 86 13.63 -8.25 -13.01
CA PRO A 86 14.38 -7.73 -14.14
C PRO A 86 13.43 -7.48 -15.31
N THR A 87 13.42 -6.25 -15.82
CA THR A 87 12.71 -5.91 -17.05
C THR A 87 13.32 -6.69 -18.19
N ASP A 88 12.49 -7.33 -19.01
CA ASP A 88 12.89 -8.31 -20.03
C ASP A 88 13.96 -7.78 -21.02
N LYS A 89 14.05 -6.46 -21.18
CA LYS A 89 15.12 -5.76 -21.94
C LYS A 89 16.55 -6.04 -21.43
N GLU A 90 16.74 -6.60 -20.23
CA GLU A 90 18.05 -6.94 -19.66
C GLU A 90 18.36 -8.45 -19.66
N LYS A 91 17.40 -9.31 -20.05
CA LYS A 91 17.59 -10.77 -20.05
C LYS A 91 18.50 -11.30 -21.16
N VAL A 92 18.88 -10.46 -22.13
CA VAL A 92 19.84 -10.85 -23.17
C VAL A 92 21.28 -10.96 -22.62
N ALA A 93 21.56 -10.51 -21.39
CA ALA A 93 22.94 -10.40 -20.89
C ALA A 93 23.23 -10.99 -19.49
N GLY A 94 22.48 -11.98 -18.99
CA GLY A 94 22.96 -12.73 -17.82
C GLY A 94 21.90 -13.51 -17.05
N GLY A 95 22.07 -14.83 -17.00
CA GLY A 95 21.18 -15.77 -16.32
C GLY A 95 20.91 -15.44 -14.85
N GLY A 96 19.77 -14.83 -14.58
CA GLY A 96 19.19 -14.65 -13.25
C GLY A 96 18.36 -15.87 -12.86
N LYS A 97 18.69 -16.45 -11.71
CA LYS A 97 18.09 -17.68 -11.15
C LYS A 97 16.59 -17.48 -10.91
N LYS A 98 15.76 -18.23 -11.63
CA LYS A 98 14.32 -18.38 -11.34
C LYS A 98 14.12 -18.89 -9.90
N PHE A 99 13.44 -18.11 -9.06
CA PHE A 99 12.88 -18.63 -7.82
C PHE A 99 11.64 -19.44 -8.18
N VAL A 100 11.83 -20.75 -8.36
CA VAL A 100 10.76 -21.73 -8.48
C VAL A 100 10.14 -21.92 -7.10
N ARG A 101 8.84 -21.62 -6.96
CA ARG A 101 8.05 -22.05 -5.80
C ARG A 101 8.09 -23.58 -5.77
N LYS A 102 8.63 -24.15 -4.69
CA LYS A 102 8.61 -25.59 -4.44
C LYS A 102 7.30 -25.90 -3.72
N ASP A 103 6.26 -26.13 -4.50
CA ASP A 103 5.09 -26.90 -4.09
C ASP A 103 4.76 -27.79 -5.29
N ILE A 104 5.24 -29.04 -5.17
CA ILE A 104 4.90 -30.17 -6.04
C ILE A 104 3.54 -30.65 -5.53
N ASP A 105 2.53 -30.56 -6.38
CA ASP A 105 1.46 -31.55 -6.44
C ASP A 105 1.61 -32.21 -7.81
N GLU A 106 1.82 -33.52 -7.80
CA GLU A 106 1.98 -34.36 -8.98
C GLU A 106 0.64 -34.44 -9.72
N ASP A 107 0.69 -34.29 -11.05
CA ASP A 107 -0.31 -34.67 -12.07
C ASP A 107 -0.80 -33.47 -12.92
N ASP A 108 -0.08 -33.16 -13.99
CA ASP A 108 -0.66 -32.88 -15.33
C ASP A 108 0.49 -32.79 -16.36
N GLU A 109 0.65 -33.87 -17.13
CA GLU A 109 1.34 -33.83 -18.42
C GLU A 109 0.51 -32.97 -19.39
N ASP A 110 1.08 -31.86 -19.86
CA ASP A 110 0.93 -31.30 -21.23
C ASP A 110 1.16 -29.79 -21.24
N PHE A 111 2.44 -29.36 -21.21
CA PHE A 111 2.78 -28.01 -21.66
C PHE A 111 3.12 -28.07 -23.16
N TYR A 112 2.08 -27.93 -23.98
CA TYR A 112 2.21 -27.65 -25.40
C TYR A 112 3.03 -26.36 -25.59
N ASP A 113 4.18 -26.54 -26.21
CA ASP A 113 4.94 -25.53 -26.92
C ASP A 113 4.15 -25.19 -28.20
N GLU A 114 3.58 -23.99 -28.28
CA GLU A 114 3.11 -23.45 -29.55
C GLU A 114 3.42 -21.96 -29.62
N GLU A 115 4.28 -21.65 -30.58
CA GLU A 115 4.61 -20.34 -31.13
C GLU A 115 3.39 -19.42 -31.25
N ASP A 116 3.54 -18.16 -30.84
CA ASP A 116 2.88 -17.07 -31.57
C ASP A 116 3.86 -15.89 -31.69
N GLU A 117 4.43 -15.84 -32.89
CA GLU A 117 5.25 -14.78 -33.45
C GLU A 117 4.30 -13.69 -33.99
N GLU A 118 4.14 -12.57 -33.29
CA GLU A 118 3.57 -11.35 -33.87
C GLU A 118 4.60 -10.21 -33.77
N SER A 119 5.45 -10.19 -34.79
CA SER A 119 6.31 -9.07 -35.17
C SER A 119 5.45 -7.87 -35.59
N PHE A 120 5.27 -6.88 -34.71
CA PHE A 120 4.70 -5.59 -35.09
C PHE A 120 5.82 -4.62 -35.46
N ASP A 121 6.10 -4.54 -36.76
CA ASP A 121 7.04 -3.60 -37.37
C ASP A 121 6.30 -2.27 -37.69
N GLU A 122 6.81 -1.21 -37.08
CA GLU A 122 6.89 0.20 -37.49
C GLU A 122 5.93 0.74 -38.58
N GLU A 123 5.11 1.73 -38.23
CA GLU A 123 4.90 2.86 -39.13
C GLU A 123 4.82 4.19 -38.34
N GLU A 124 5.88 4.97 -38.55
CA GLU A 124 6.02 6.40 -38.25
C GLU A 124 4.89 7.20 -38.91
N THR A 125 4.17 8.02 -38.15
CA THR A 125 3.39 9.14 -38.72
C THR A 125 3.46 10.35 -37.80
N GLU A 126 4.43 11.21 -38.12
CA GLU A 126 4.31 12.66 -38.28
C GLU A 126 3.51 13.48 -37.24
N ASP A 127 4.27 14.21 -36.42
CA ASP A 127 4.14 15.64 -36.12
C ASP A 127 2.83 16.33 -36.60
N ASP A 128 1.88 16.55 -35.69
CA ASP A 128 0.95 17.68 -35.81
C ASP A 128 0.88 18.44 -34.48
N SER A 129 1.23 19.72 -34.60
CA SER A 129 1.35 20.74 -33.57
C SER A 129 0.21 20.80 -32.55
N PHE A 130 0.51 20.51 -31.27
CA PHE A 130 -0.34 20.97 -30.17
C PHE A 130 0.13 22.35 -29.68
N ALA A 131 -0.13 23.37 -30.49
CA ALA A 131 -0.10 24.76 -30.05
C ALA A 131 -1.40 25.05 -29.28
N ALA A 132 -1.45 24.69 -28.00
CA ALA A 132 -2.47 25.21 -27.09
C ALA A 132 -1.93 26.48 -26.43
N GLU A 133 -2.24 27.60 -27.08
CA GLU A 133 -2.26 28.94 -26.49
C GLU A 133 -3.26 28.93 -25.31
N TYR A 134 -2.75 28.81 -24.08
CA TYR A 134 -3.49 29.20 -22.89
C TYR A 134 -3.04 30.61 -22.51
N ASP A 135 -3.65 31.56 -23.19
CA ASP A 135 -3.72 32.96 -22.83
C ASP A 135 -4.70 33.09 -21.64
N ASP A 136 -4.24 33.81 -20.61
CA ASP A 136 -5.05 34.64 -19.71
C ASP A 136 -6.18 33.98 -18.89
N LEU A 137 -5.86 33.57 -17.67
CA LEU A 137 -6.79 33.67 -16.54
C LEU A 137 -6.06 34.34 -15.37
N ASP A 138 -5.99 35.65 -15.51
CA ASP A 138 -5.63 36.63 -14.49
C ASP A 138 -6.72 36.74 -13.41
N GLU A 139 -6.24 36.67 -12.17
CA GLU A 139 -6.62 37.47 -11.00
C GLU A 139 -8.03 37.37 -10.35
N GLU A 140 -7.96 37.23 -9.01
CA GLU A 140 -8.93 37.66 -7.99
C GLU A 140 -10.04 36.67 -7.56
N ALA A 141 -9.73 35.90 -6.50
CA ALA A 141 -10.74 35.36 -5.59
C ALA A 141 -10.31 35.61 -4.14
N GLU A 142 -10.83 36.72 -3.65
CA GLU A 142 -10.86 37.32 -2.32
C GLU A 142 -10.46 36.50 -1.09
N GLU A 143 -9.68 37.17 -0.22
CA GLU A 143 -9.51 36.85 1.20
C GLU A 143 -10.87 36.76 1.90
N ALA A 144 -11.24 35.55 2.33
CA ALA A 144 -12.24 35.37 3.38
C ALA A 144 -11.50 35.19 4.72
N GLU A 145 -11.36 36.29 5.45
CA GLU A 145 -11.13 36.25 6.90
C GLU A 145 -12.37 35.62 7.57
N GLU A 146 -12.27 34.38 8.04
CA GLU A 146 -13.18 33.87 9.07
C GLU A 146 -12.46 33.88 10.42
N ASP A 147 -12.74 34.96 11.14
CA ASP A 147 -12.60 35.12 12.59
C ASP A 147 -13.31 33.95 13.31
N PHE A 148 -12.55 32.94 13.71
CA PHE A 148 -13.03 31.87 14.58
C PHE A 148 -12.93 32.32 16.04
N ASP A 149 -13.89 33.15 16.45
CA ASP A 149 -14.24 33.42 17.85
C ASP A 149 -15.33 32.41 18.28
N GLY A 150 -15.05 31.58 19.28
CA GLY A 150 -16.08 30.72 19.86
C GLY A 150 -15.63 29.48 20.65
N GLU A 151 -15.17 29.73 21.88
CA GLU A 151 -15.42 28.87 23.05
C GLU A 151 -14.75 27.48 23.11
N LEU A 152 -13.54 27.46 23.70
CA LEU A 152 -13.00 26.27 24.34
C LEU A 152 -13.89 25.90 25.53
N GLY A 153 -14.74 24.90 25.35
CA GLY A 153 -15.46 24.20 26.41
C GLY A 153 -14.48 23.48 27.33
N ASP A 154 -14.10 24.18 28.39
CA ASP A 154 -13.57 23.64 29.63
C ASP A 154 -14.69 22.84 30.32
N GLU A 155 -14.62 21.51 30.26
CA GLU A 155 -15.26 20.63 31.24
C GLU A 155 -14.24 19.56 31.63
N GLU A 156 -13.40 19.91 32.61
CA GLU A 156 -12.80 18.93 33.51
C GLU A 156 -13.89 18.30 34.36
N GLU A 157 -14.04 16.97 34.32
CA GLU A 157 -14.50 16.22 35.49
C GLU A 157 -13.75 14.88 35.61
N ALA A 158 -12.69 14.96 36.41
CA ALA A 158 -12.33 14.08 37.52
C ALA A 158 -13.04 12.71 37.64
N GLU A 159 -12.22 11.66 37.55
CA GLU A 159 -12.18 10.42 38.35
C GLU A 159 -13.38 9.98 39.22
N GLU A 160 -13.85 8.76 38.99
CA GLU A 160 -14.19 7.85 40.10
C GLU A 160 -13.78 6.40 39.79
N SER A 161 -12.89 5.87 40.61
CA SER A 161 -12.58 4.45 40.74
C SER A 161 -13.60 3.84 41.70
N GLU A 162 -14.26 2.75 41.33
CA GLU A 162 -14.83 1.81 42.31
C GLU A 162 -14.54 0.36 41.88
N GLU A 163 -14.00 -0.37 42.83
CA GLU A 163 -13.63 -1.79 42.80
C GLU A 163 -14.87 -2.70 43.01
N GLU A 164 -14.63 -4.02 42.85
CA GLU A 164 -15.45 -5.16 43.29
C GLU A 164 -16.65 -5.50 42.37
N ASP A 165 -16.76 -6.72 41.83
CA ASP A 165 -17.12 -7.88 42.63
C ASP A 165 -16.68 -9.20 41.97
N LEU A 166 -16.15 -10.08 42.80
CA LEU A 166 -15.54 -11.36 42.50
C LEU A 166 -16.58 -12.45 42.77
N ASP A 167 -17.28 -12.90 41.72
CA ASP A 167 -18.23 -14.00 41.86
C ASP A 167 -17.72 -15.24 41.10
N ALA A 168 -16.97 -16.05 41.85
CA ALA A 168 -16.65 -17.42 41.50
C ALA A 168 -17.82 -18.32 41.90
N TYR A 169 -18.68 -18.64 40.95
CA TYR A 169 -19.76 -19.61 41.14
C TYR A 169 -19.22 -21.04 41.04
N GLU A 170 -19.22 -21.65 42.22
CA GLU A 170 -19.35 -23.05 42.62
C GLU A 170 -19.45 -24.17 41.57
N GLU A 171 -18.63 -25.19 41.82
CA GLU A 171 -18.66 -26.56 41.33
C GLU A 171 -19.87 -27.32 41.91
N GLU A 172 -20.79 -27.78 41.05
CA GLU A 172 -21.68 -28.93 41.28
C GLU A 172 -21.65 -29.77 39.99
N ASP A 173 -21.01 -30.94 40.01
CA ASP A 173 -21.62 -32.26 40.22
C ASP A 173 -22.50 -32.71 39.03
N ASP A 174 -21.93 -33.54 38.16
CA ASP A 174 -22.70 -34.49 37.35
C ASP A 174 -21.98 -35.84 37.38
N PHE A 175 -22.66 -36.78 38.03
CA PHE A 175 -22.35 -38.20 38.18
C PHE A 175 -22.71 -39.01 36.93
#